data_AF-L7E9V0-F1
#
_entry.id   AF-L7E9V0-F1
#
_cell.length_a   1.000
_cell.length_b   1.000
_cell.length_c   1.000
_cell.angle_alpha   90.00
_cell.angle_beta   90.00
_cell.angle_gamma   90.00
#
_symmetry.space_group_name_H-M   'P 1'
#
loop_
_entity.id
_entity.type
_entity.pdbx_description
1 polymer ?
#
loop_
_entity_poly.entity_id
_entity_poly.type
_entity_poly.pdbx_seq_one_letter_code
_entity_poly.pdbx_strand_id
1 'polypeptide(L)'
;MTFLINIFFWLLSCLLKYQSSTEQSTPPSSPPFPCPNCGSHYRIKNGSIHNGKPKRQCKECGRQFVINPTNKTVSDETKQLIDKLLLERISLRGIARVTGVSWSWLQNYVNNKLAAVPGQIKVSDKPKGKLVIECDEM
;
A
#
# COMPACT_ATOMS: atom_id res chain seq x y z
N MET A 1 -17.36 -57.07 -35.79
CA MET A 1 -16.26 -56.08 -35.80
C MET A 1 -16.69 -54.66 -35.41
N THR A 2 -17.98 -54.34 -35.36
CA THR A 2 -18.51 -53.02 -34.97
C THR A 2 -18.79 -52.83 -33.46
N PHE A 3 -18.96 -53.92 -32.71
CA PHE A 3 -19.21 -53.86 -31.26
C PHE A 3 -18.00 -53.36 -30.44
N LEU A 4 -16.79 -53.77 -30.80
CA LEU A 4 -15.56 -53.32 -30.13
C LEU A 4 -15.23 -51.85 -30.45
N ILE A 5 -15.58 -51.38 -31.65
CA ILE A 5 -15.40 -49.99 -32.07
C ILE A 5 -16.31 -49.04 -31.26
N ASN A 6 -17.56 -49.46 -31.00
CA ASN A 6 -18.51 -48.70 -30.19
C ASN A 6 -18.09 -48.59 -28.71
N ILE A 7 -17.52 -49.66 -28.12
CA ILE A 7 -16.97 -49.62 -26.75
C ILE A 7 -15.79 -48.65 -26.67
N PHE A 8 -14.93 -48.64 -27.69
CA PHE A 8 -13.78 -47.72 -27.74
C PHE A 8 -14.23 -46.27 -27.90
N PHE A 9 -15.24 -45.99 -28.74
CA PHE A 9 -15.84 -44.67 -28.86
C PHE A 9 -16.55 -44.21 -27.57
N TRP A 10 -17.18 -45.12 -26.83
CA TRP A 10 -17.82 -44.83 -25.55
C TRP A 10 -16.78 -44.54 -24.45
N LEU A 11 -15.69 -45.31 -24.40
CA LEU A 11 -14.58 -45.07 -23.47
C LEU A 11 -13.83 -43.78 -23.79
N LEU A 12 -13.61 -43.46 -25.07
CA LEU A 12 -12.94 -42.22 -25.49
C LEU A 12 -13.81 -40.98 -25.23
N SER A 13 -15.12 -41.07 -25.44
CA SER A 13 -16.07 -39.99 -25.06
C SER A 13 -16.24 -39.86 -23.55
N CYS A 14 -16.12 -40.95 -22.80
CA CYS A 14 -16.09 -40.91 -21.33
C CYS A 14 -14.78 -40.27 -20.80
N LEU A 15 -13.63 -40.53 -21.43
CA LEU A 15 -12.36 -39.89 -21.10
C LEU A 15 -12.35 -38.38 -21.43
N LEU A 16 -12.93 -37.99 -22.57
CA LEU A 16 -13.05 -36.58 -22.96
C LEU A 16 -14.03 -35.80 -22.06
N LYS A 17 -15.09 -36.44 -21.54
CA LYS A 17 -15.99 -35.84 -20.53
C LYS A 17 -15.35 -35.76 -19.14
N TYR A 18 -14.44 -36.68 -18.82
CA TYR A 18 -13.74 -36.68 -17.53
C TYR A 18 -12.77 -35.50 -17.38
N GLN A 19 -12.20 -34.99 -18.48
CA GLN A 19 -11.23 -33.89 -18.46
C GLN A 19 -11.82 -32.48 -18.28
N SER A 20 -13.15 -32.32 -18.20
CA SER A 20 -13.77 -31.04 -17.79
C SER A 20 -13.86 -30.88 -16.27
N SER A 21 -13.34 -31.84 -15.48
CA SER A 21 -13.49 -31.91 -14.02
C SER A 21 -12.31 -31.31 -13.24
N THR A 22 -11.31 -30.74 -13.90
CA THR A 22 -10.27 -29.92 -13.25
C THR A 22 -10.58 -28.43 -13.41
N GLU A 23 -11.84 -28.04 -13.29
CA GLU A 23 -12.16 -26.78 -12.65
C GLU A 23 -12.47 -27.09 -11.20
N GLN A 24 -11.45 -26.85 -10.37
CA GLN A 24 -11.52 -26.71 -8.94
C GLN A 24 -12.92 -26.30 -8.48
N SER A 25 -13.61 -27.20 -7.77
CA SER A 25 -14.73 -26.83 -6.92
C SER A 25 -14.21 -25.88 -5.84
N THR A 26 -14.15 -24.59 -6.13
CA THR A 26 -13.87 -23.56 -5.11
C THR A 26 -15.01 -23.59 -4.10
N PRO A 27 -14.73 -23.80 -2.80
CA PRO A 27 -15.72 -23.68 -1.73
C PRO A 27 -16.32 -22.26 -1.72
N PRO A 28 -17.51 -22.06 -1.11
CA PRO A 28 -18.31 -20.85 -1.28
C PRO A 28 -17.52 -19.59 -0.93
N SER A 29 -17.29 -18.77 -1.96
CA SER A 29 -16.99 -17.33 -1.93
C SER A 29 -16.17 -16.81 -0.73
N SER A 30 -14.87 -17.11 -0.72
CA SER A 30 -13.94 -16.38 0.16
C SER A 30 -14.03 -14.87 -0.15
N PRO A 31 -14.35 -13.99 0.84
CA PRO A 31 -14.55 -12.58 0.55
C PRO A 31 -13.23 -11.94 0.06
N PRO A 32 -13.26 -11.14 -1.03
CA PRO A 32 -12.08 -10.75 -1.83
C PRO A 32 -11.05 -9.85 -1.15
N PHE A 33 -11.21 -9.54 0.14
CA PHE A 33 -10.39 -8.56 0.86
C PHE A 33 -9.87 -9.14 2.18
N PRO A 34 -8.73 -9.85 2.21
CA PRO A 34 -8.08 -10.32 3.44
C PRO A 34 -7.85 -9.17 4.43
N CYS A 35 -7.67 -9.49 5.72
CA CYS A 35 -7.26 -8.45 6.68
C CYS A 35 -5.90 -7.88 6.25
N PRO A 36 -5.75 -6.56 6.07
CA PRO A 36 -4.48 -5.96 5.62
C PRO A 36 -3.35 -6.06 6.65
N ASN A 37 -3.62 -6.55 7.86
CA ASN A 37 -2.64 -6.67 8.94
C ASN A 37 -2.18 -8.10 9.19
N CYS A 38 -3.11 -9.07 9.17
CA CYS A 38 -2.80 -10.47 9.48
C CYS A 38 -3.20 -11.45 8.38
N GLY A 39 -3.77 -10.99 7.26
CA GLY A 39 -4.21 -11.86 6.16
C GLY A 39 -5.51 -12.64 6.40
N SER A 40 -5.97 -12.76 7.66
CA SER A 40 -7.19 -13.51 8.02
C SER A 40 -8.42 -13.18 7.19
N HIS A 41 -9.17 -14.22 6.80
CA HIS A 41 -10.49 -14.13 6.18
C HIS A 41 -11.64 -13.93 7.19
N TYR A 42 -11.39 -14.16 8.48
CA TYR A 42 -12.43 -14.15 9.51
C TYR A 42 -12.75 -12.72 9.99
N ARG A 43 -13.85 -12.17 9.47
CA ARG A 43 -14.23 -10.76 9.67
C ARG A 43 -15.74 -10.57 9.76
N ILE A 44 -16.15 -9.59 10.56
CA ILE A 44 -17.56 -9.21 10.73
C ILE A 44 -17.84 -7.82 10.15
N LYS A 45 -19.09 -7.57 9.75
CA LYS A 45 -19.56 -6.20 9.44
C LYS A 45 -19.58 -5.41 10.74
N ASN A 46 -19.02 -4.21 10.72
CA ASN A 46 -18.93 -3.36 11.91
C ASN A 46 -19.54 -1.99 11.61
N GLY A 47 -20.75 -1.89 11.06
CA GLY A 47 -21.34 -0.58 10.69
C GLY A 47 -20.66 0.09 9.48
N SER A 48 -20.73 1.43 9.42
CA SER A 48 -20.25 2.25 8.31
C SER A 48 -19.50 3.49 8.78
N ILE A 49 -18.70 4.10 7.89
CA ILE A 49 -18.10 5.42 8.11
C ILE A 49 -19.11 6.54 7.77
N HIS A 50 -18.78 7.79 8.10
CA HIS A 50 -19.62 8.97 7.80
C HIS A 50 -20.01 9.09 6.31
N ASN A 51 -19.14 8.65 5.40
CA ASN A 51 -19.41 8.58 3.95
C ASN A 51 -20.26 7.36 3.52
N GLY A 52 -20.93 6.68 4.46
CA GLY A 52 -21.79 5.52 4.19
C GLY A 52 -21.07 4.22 3.83
N LYS A 53 -19.75 4.24 3.60
CA LYS A 53 -19.01 3.02 3.23
C LYS A 53 -18.96 2.00 4.37
N PRO A 54 -19.15 0.69 4.09
CA PRO A 54 -19.13 -0.34 5.11
C PRO A 54 -17.72 -0.55 5.68
N LYS A 55 -17.60 -0.64 7.00
CA LYS A 55 -16.37 -1.06 7.69
C LYS A 55 -16.49 -2.53 8.13
N ARG A 56 -15.37 -3.23 8.12
CA ARG A 56 -15.21 -4.61 8.59
C ARG A 56 -14.26 -4.63 9.77
N GLN A 57 -14.44 -5.60 10.67
CA GLN A 57 -13.51 -5.85 11.78
C GLN A 57 -12.99 -7.28 11.68
N CYS A 58 -11.68 -7.44 11.70
CA CYS A 58 -11.03 -8.74 11.82
C CYS A 58 -11.22 -9.30 13.23
N LYS A 59 -11.62 -10.57 13.31
CA LYS A 59 -11.82 -11.26 14.59
C LYS A 59 -10.55 -11.86 15.18
N GLU A 60 -9.52 -12.08 14.36
CA GLU A 60 -8.23 -12.58 14.85
C GLU A 60 -7.37 -11.46 15.43
N CYS A 61 -7.12 -10.37 14.70
CA CYS A 61 -6.28 -9.27 15.17
C CYS A 61 -7.05 -8.05 15.69
N GLY A 62 -8.39 -8.07 15.65
CA GLY A 62 -9.24 -6.96 16.09
C GLY A 62 -9.27 -5.74 15.15
N ARG A 63 -8.43 -5.70 14.11
CA ARG A 63 -8.29 -4.52 13.22
C ARG A 63 -9.58 -4.19 12.47
N GLN A 64 -9.95 -2.91 12.50
CA GLN A 64 -11.05 -2.37 11.69
C GLN A 64 -10.52 -1.78 10.37
N PHE A 65 -11.21 -2.01 9.26
CA PHE A 65 -10.83 -1.48 7.95
C PHE A 65 -12.05 -1.30 7.03
N VAL A 66 -11.91 -0.44 6.02
CA VAL A 66 -12.96 -0.13 5.04
C VAL A 66 -12.69 -0.92 3.76
N ILE A 67 -13.73 -1.49 3.16
CA ILE A 67 -13.62 -2.14 1.85
C ILE A 67 -13.47 -1.04 0.78
N ASN A 68 -12.46 -1.15 -0.08
CA ASN A 68 -12.15 -0.17 -1.14
C ASN A 68 -12.02 1.26 -0.59
N PRO A 69 -10.96 1.54 0.21
CA PRO A 69 -10.70 2.89 0.68
C PRO A 69 -10.50 3.82 -0.51
N THR A 70 -11.26 4.91 -0.57
CA THR A 70 -11.07 5.98 -1.57
C THR A 70 -10.10 7.05 -1.10
N ASN A 71 -9.54 6.91 0.10
CA ASN A 71 -8.62 7.92 0.61
C ASN A 71 -7.37 7.89 -0.27
N LYS A 72 -7.04 9.02 -0.89
CA LYS A 72 -5.84 9.18 -1.71
C LYS A 72 -4.64 9.19 -0.77
N THR A 73 -4.14 8.01 -0.41
CA THR A 73 -2.80 7.90 0.16
C THR A 73 -1.82 8.37 -0.90
N VAL A 74 -1.04 9.41 -0.58
CA VAL A 74 0.04 9.86 -1.44
C VAL A 74 1.05 8.73 -1.57
N SER A 75 1.36 8.37 -2.81
CA SER A 75 2.25 7.26 -3.13
C SER A 75 3.68 7.54 -2.65
N ASP A 76 4.45 6.49 -2.42
CA ASP A 76 5.83 6.65 -1.92
C ASP A 76 6.73 7.29 -2.98
N GLU A 77 6.47 7.04 -4.26
CA GLU A 77 7.15 7.72 -5.39
C GLU A 77 6.88 9.23 -5.37
N THR A 78 5.63 9.62 -5.08
CA THR A 78 5.27 11.05 -4.96
C THR A 78 5.98 11.69 -3.77
N LYS A 79 6.12 10.98 -2.64
CA LYS A 79 6.88 11.46 -1.48
C LYS A 79 8.35 11.67 -1.82
N GLN A 80 8.96 10.71 -2.53
CA GLN A 80 10.36 10.82 -2.98
C GLN A 80 10.56 12.01 -3.92
N LEU A 81 9.61 12.29 -4.81
CA LEU A 81 9.63 13.48 -5.65
C LEU A 81 9.57 14.76 -4.80
N ILE A 82 8.62 14.84 -3.86
CA ILE A 82 8.49 15.98 -2.94
C ILE A 82 9.80 16.22 -2.19
N ASP A 83 10.45 15.17 -1.70
CA ASP A 83 11.73 15.26 -0.99
C ASP A 83 12.85 15.87 -1.83
N LYS A 84 12.93 15.48 -3.12
CA LYS A 84 13.89 16.10 -4.05
C LYS A 84 13.57 17.58 -4.27
N LEU A 85 12.30 17.93 -4.47
CA LEU A 85 11.90 19.32 -4.70
C LEU A 85 12.17 20.23 -3.47
N LEU A 86 12.09 19.68 -2.25
CA LEU A 86 12.46 20.41 -1.03
C LEU A 86 13.97 20.71 -0.97
N LEU A 87 14.82 19.78 -1.42
CA LEU A 87 16.27 20.00 -1.49
C LEU A 87 16.63 21.11 -2.49
N GLU A 88 15.91 21.20 -3.60
CA GLU A 88 16.01 22.28 -4.59
C GLU A 88 15.45 23.63 -4.10
N ARG A 89 15.09 23.74 -2.81
CA ARG A 89 14.54 24.95 -2.17
C ARG A 89 13.28 25.51 -2.86
N ILE A 90 12.53 24.67 -3.56
CA ILE A 90 11.26 25.10 -4.18
C ILE A 90 10.26 25.43 -3.08
N SER A 91 9.53 26.54 -3.25
CA SER A 91 8.46 26.92 -2.31
C SER A 91 7.45 25.79 -2.15
N LEU A 92 6.94 25.59 -0.94
CA LEU A 92 5.91 24.57 -0.67
C LEU A 92 4.72 24.72 -1.64
N ARG A 93 4.32 25.96 -1.95
CA ARG A 93 3.20 26.23 -2.87
C ARG A 93 3.54 25.82 -4.30
N GLY A 94 4.79 25.98 -4.72
CA GLY A 94 5.31 25.43 -5.97
C GLY A 94 5.21 23.90 -5.99
N ILE A 95 5.68 23.25 -4.93
CA ILE A 95 5.63 21.78 -4.80
C ILE A 95 4.20 21.25 -4.87
N ALA A 96 3.26 21.88 -4.16
CA ALA A 96 1.85 21.49 -4.21
C ALA A 96 1.25 21.60 -5.62
N ARG A 97 1.62 22.64 -6.39
CA ARG A 97 1.19 22.80 -7.78
C ARG A 97 1.78 21.73 -8.70
N VAL A 98 3.08 21.43 -8.56
CA VAL A 98 3.79 20.47 -9.42
C VAL A 98 3.32 19.04 -9.16
N THR A 99 3.15 18.67 -7.89
CA THR A 99 2.82 17.29 -7.50
C THR A 99 1.32 17.03 -7.39
N GLY A 100 0.49 18.08 -7.36
CA GLY A 100 -0.97 17.97 -7.26
C GLY A 100 -1.48 17.46 -5.92
N VAL A 101 -0.61 17.35 -4.91
CA VAL A 101 -1.01 16.94 -3.56
C VAL A 101 -1.75 18.07 -2.83
N SER A 102 -2.60 17.69 -1.88
CA SER A 102 -3.27 18.67 -1.03
C SER A 102 -2.24 19.52 -0.27
N TRP A 103 -2.46 20.83 -0.27
CA TRP A 103 -1.63 21.80 0.47
C TRP A 103 -1.52 21.44 1.96
N SER A 104 -2.64 21.16 2.61
CA SER A 104 -2.66 20.83 4.04
C SER A 104 -1.93 19.52 4.33
N TRP A 105 -2.02 18.55 3.42
CA TRP A 105 -1.28 17.30 3.54
C TRP A 105 0.23 17.54 3.42
N LEU A 106 0.67 18.33 2.43
CA LEU A 106 2.08 18.66 2.22
C LEU A 106 2.65 19.42 3.43
N GLN A 107 1.92 20.41 3.94
CA GLN A 107 2.34 21.18 5.11
C GLN A 107 2.56 20.26 6.32
N ASN A 108 1.61 19.37 6.61
CA ASN A 108 1.73 18.41 7.71
C ASN A 108 2.90 17.44 7.48
N TYR A 109 3.09 16.97 6.26
CA TYR A 109 4.20 16.08 5.89
C TYR A 109 5.56 16.74 6.18
N VAL A 110 5.75 17.98 5.75
CA VAL A 110 6.99 18.72 5.97
C VAL A 110 7.20 19.03 7.45
N ASN A 111 6.16 19.47 8.16
CA ASN A 111 6.24 19.74 9.60
C ASN A 111 6.67 18.49 10.39
N ASN A 112 6.09 17.33 10.08
CA ASN A 112 6.45 16.06 10.71
C ASN A 112 7.91 15.68 10.41
N LYS A 113 8.39 15.92 9.18
CA LYS A 113 9.80 15.70 8.83
C LYS A 113 10.72 16.61 9.61
N LEU A 114 10.41 17.91 9.69
CA LEU A 114 11.22 18.86 10.43
C LEU A 114 11.28 18.53 11.92
N ALA A 115 10.16 18.11 12.51
CA ALA A 115 10.12 17.67 13.90
C ALA A 115 10.98 16.43 14.19
N ALA A 116 11.20 15.58 13.17
CA ALA A 116 12.05 14.39 13.30
C ALA A 116 13.56 14.70 13.19
N VAL A 117 13.93 15.85 12.62
CA VAL A 117 15.33 16.24 12.49
C VAL A 117 15.81 16.85 13.80
N PRO A 118 16.89 16.32 14.42
CA PRO A 118 17.42 16.90 15.65
C PRO A 118 17.92 18.31 15.38
N GLY A 119 17.47 19.28 16.18
CA GLY A 119 17.93 20.68 16.07
C GLY A 119 19.40 20.90 16.45
N GLN A 120 20.08 19.86 16.94
CA GLN A 120 21.50 19.88 17.27
C GLN A 120 22.22 18.74 16.55
N ILE A 121 23.32 19.10 15.90
CA ILE A 121 24.21 18.15 15.25
C ILE A 121 25.17 17.64 16.31
N LYS A 122 25.32 16.32 16.42
CA LYS A 122 26.38 15.74 17.25
C LYS A 122 27.72 16.05 16.58
N VAL A 123 28.48 16.96 17.16
CA VAL A 123 29.81 17.32 16.69
C VAL A 123 30.84 16.49 17.44
N SER A 124 31.77 15.89 16.71
CA SER A 124 32.97 15.28 17.30
C SER A 124 34.01 16.34 17.60
N ASP A 125 34.71 16.21 18.73
CA ASP A 125 35.80 17.11 19.08
C ASP A 125 36.91 17.07 18.02
N LYS A 126 37.26 18.25 17.50
CA LYS A 126 38.43 18.41 16.63
C LYS A 126 39.70 18.43 17.47
N PRO A 127 40.85 18.00 16.92
CA PRO A 127 42.14 18.10 17.63
C PRO A 127 42.41 19.55 18.04
N LYS A 128 42.91 19.74 19.27
CA LYS A 128 43.21 21.06 19.82
C LYS A 128 44.41 21.64 19.07
N GLY A 129 44.24 22.82 18.46
CA GLY A 129 45.27 23.50 17.67
C GLY A 129 44.77 24.81 17.05
N LYS A 130 45.65 25.50 16.31
CA LYS A 130 45.28 26.72 15.59
C LYS A 130 44.29 26.38 14.46
N LEU A 131 43.07 26.88 14.57
CA LEU A 131 42.04 26.77 13.55
C LEU A 131 41.92 28.10 12.80
N VAL A 132 41.98 28.06 11.47
CA VAL A 132 41.55 29.17 10.63
C VAL A 132 40.14 28.83 10.18
N ILE A 133 39.17 29.64 10.58
CA ILE A 133 37.76 29.47 10.23
C ILE A 133 37.43 30.55 9.22
N GLU A 134 36.99 30.13 8.05
CA GLU A 134 36.36 31.02 7.08
C GLU A 134 34.86 31.01 7.37
N CYS A 135 34.33 32.17 7.74
CA CYS A 135 32.91 32.38 7.91
C CYS A 135 32.40 33.04 6.63
N ASP A 136 31.51 32.36 5.92
CA ASP A 136 30.83 32.91 4.73
C ASP A 136 29.50 33.53 5.16
N GLU A 137 29.11 34.64 4.53
CA GLU A 137 27.80 35.25 4.76
C GLU A 137 26.72 34.45 4.01
N MET A 138 25.53 34.32 4.62
CA MET A 138 24.42 33.53 4.08
C MET A 138 23.44 34.39 3.27
#